data_AF-A0A2G1YV90-F1
#
_entry.id   AF-A0A2G1YV90-F1
#
_cell.length_a   1.000
_cell.length_b   1.000
_cell.length_c   1.000
_cell.angle_alpha   90.00
_cell.angle_beta   90.00
_cell.angle_gamma   90.00
#
_symmetry.space_group_name_H-M   'P 1'
#
loop_
_entity.id
_entity.type
_entity.pdbx_description
1 polymer ?
#
loop_
_entity_poly.entity_id
_entity_poly.type
_entity_poly.pdbx_seq_one_letter_code
_entity_poly.pdbx_strand_id
1 'polypeptide(L)'
;MFIKFMVLVLTLVLGVSTAQAQSTARFHSVQNRDCQIWNPRPVLNETVVWTGKCVNGKGVGKGIIAYGNVRNGKAVISVSEVTLKGGKHQGHGQYYSSSGQSTYRKYSDGKRVLSTPLYHGSQVAQKKAGEADLVSAQYPGHLIKGIDLKLLKQLLEDSGMKFQKASTYSSGSPLVYFTDADDNTYVIGGAICNQTCNAIQLTAVIKRSTPIDYSEINTQDVKYSVASIMRFQSKPNQISINRYVILDGGQNPHNLILEIKVFTQIVEIIRNNIGGENVTNVLNQPQ
;
A
#
# COMPACT_ATOMS: atom_id res chain seq x y z
N MET A 1 43.49 61.28 -18.16
CA MET A 1 43.20 61.62 -16.74
C MET A 1 41.70 61.90 -16.66
N PHE A 2 40.93 60.98 -16.09
CA PHE A 2 39.59 61.11 -15.46
C PHE A 2 38.85 59.76 -15.53
N ILE A 3 39.25 58.89 -14.60
CA ILE A 3 38.49 57.77 -14.07
C ILE A 3 37.40 58.36 -13.18
N LYS A 4 36.10 58.17 -13.45
CA LYS A 4 35.05 58.31 -12.42
C LYS A 4 33.84 57.40 -12.71
N PHE A 5 33.75 56.36 -11.88
CA PHE A 5 32.52 55.81 -11.30
C PHE A 5 31.43 55.31 -12.26
N MET A 6 31.72 54.23 -12.99
CA MET A 6 30.67 53.29 -13.36
C MET A 6 30.39 52.42 -12.13
N VAL A 7 29.34 52.83 -11.40
CA VAL A 7 28.86 52.22 -10.17
C VAL A 7 28.53 50.76 -10.42
N LEU A 8 29.37 49.91 -9.85
CA LEU A 8 29.20 48.48 -9.65
C LEU A 8 27.96 48.27 -8.76
N VAL A 9 26.77 48.23 -9.36
CA VAL A 9 25.56 47.69 -8.70
C VAL A 9 25.66 46.17 -8.77
N LEU A 10 26.58 45.65 -7.95
CA LEU A 10 26.66 44.24 -7.59
C LEU A 10 25.43 43.94 -6.74
N THR A 11 24.31 43.67 -7.40
CA THR A 11 23.09 43.17 -6.79
C THR A 11 23.41 41.77 -6.25
N LEU A 12 23.78 41.76 -4.98
CA LEU A 12 23.94 40.60 -4.13
C LEU A 12 22.57 39.90 -4.06
N VAL A 13 22.28 39.05 -5.06
CA VAL A 13 21.21 38.05 -4.97
C VAL A 13 21.67 37.10 -3.88
N LEU A 14 21.28 37.40 -2.65
CA LEU A 14 21.36 36.53 -1.51
C LEU A 14 20.65 35.24 -1.92
N GLY A 15 21.43 34.26 -2.34
CA GLY A 15 21.00 32.89 -2.52
C GLY A 15 20.56 32.39 -1.15
N VAL A 16 19.29 32.59 -0.84
CA VAL A 16 18.61 31.96 0.29
C VAL A 16 18.64 30.48 -0.05
N SER A 17 19.72 29.83 0.34
CA SER A 17 19.86 28.39 0.28
C SER A 17 18.77 27.87 1.21
N THR A 18 17.64 27.47 0.61
CA THR A 18 16.60 26.76 1.32
C THR A 18 17.20 25.41 1.69
N ALA A 19 17.85 25.36 2.85
CA ALA A 19 18.18 24.12 3.50
C ALA A 19 16.85 23.42 3.76
N GLN A 20 16.43 22.56 2.83
CA GLN A 20 15.31 21.66 3.07
C GLN A 20 15.68 20.84 4.30
N ALA A 21 14.98 21.10 5.41
CA ALA A 21 15.15 20.38 6.65
C ALA A 21 15.00 18.89 6.35
N GLN A 22 16.14 18.20 6.28
CA GLN A 22 16.18 16.78 6.07
C GLN A 22 15.55 16.17 7.32
N SER A 23 14.40 15.52 7.16
CA SER A 23 13.64 15.02 8.30
C SER A 23 14.54 14.08 9.12
N THR A 24 14.62 14.35 10.41
CA THR A 24 15.40 13.51 11.32
C THR A 24 14.67 12.20 11.52
N ALA A 25 15.42 11.10 11.56
CA ALA A 25 14.89 9.77 11.84
C ALA A 25 14.08 9.80 13.16
N ARG A 26 12.90 9.20 13.15
CA ARG A 26 11.99 9.23 14.30
C ARG A 26 11.04 8.04 14.33
N PHE A 27 10.44 7.84 15.48
CA PHE A 27 9.29 6.95 15.59
C PHE A 27 8.06 7.63 14.98
N HIS A 28 7.37 6.93 14.08
CA HIS A 28 6.08 7.28 13.52
C HIS A 28 4.99 6.47 14.23
N SER A 29 3.93 7.15 14.64
CA SER A 29 2.73 6.48 15.10
C SER A 29 2.07 5.77 13.92
N VAL A 30 1.80 4.48 14.11
CA VAL A 30 1.01 3.68 13.18
C VAL A 30 -0.42 4.17 13.21
N GLN A 31 -1.03 4.28 12.04
CA GLN A 31 -2.39 4.76 11.94
C GLN A 31 -3.35 3.88 12.75
N ASN A 32 -4.11 4.53 13.63
CA ASN A 32 -5.22 4.01 14.46
C ASN A 32 -4.86 2.88 15.41
N ARG A 33 -3.65 2.92 15.96
CA ARG A 33 -3.33 2.13 17.16
C ARG A 33 -2.19 2.77 17.91
N ASP A 34 -2.14 2.49 19.21
CA ASP A 34 -1.02 2.89 20.05
C ASP A 34 0.19 2.00 19.75
N CYS A 35 0.83 2.29 18.63
CA CYS A 35 1.97 1.56 18.13
C CYS A 35 2.86 2.50 17.33
N GLN A 36 4.16 2.39 17.51
CA GLN A 36 5.12 3.22 16.80
C GLN A 36 6.19 2.38 16.11
N ILE A 37 6.62 2.88 14.97
CA ILE A 37 7.64 2.26 14.14
C ILE A 37 8.70 3.28 13.78
N TRP A 38 9.95 2.87 13.84
CA TRP A 38 11.10 3.67 13.47
C TRP A 38 11.16 3.84 11.96
N ASN A 39 11.01 5.08 11.50
CA ASN A 39 11.29 5.47 10.13
C ASN A 39 12.64 6.22 10.08
N PRO A 40 13.68 5.64 9.44
CA PRO A 40 14.99 6.29 9.34
C PRO A 40 15.01 7.48 8.37
N ARG A 41 13.99 7.62 7.50
CA ARG A 41 13.91 8.68 6.48
C ARG A 41 12.46 9.11 6.26
N PRO A 42 11.84 9.74 7.27
CA PRO A 42 10.43 10.08 7.18
C PRO A 42 10.16 11.13 6.12
N VAL A 43 8.99 11.09 5.48
CA VAL A 43 8.56 12.18 4.61
C VAL A 43 7.44 12.97 5.26
N LEU A 44 7.30 14.24 4.86
CA LEU A 44 6.25 15.10 5.37
C LEU A 44 4.88 14.49 5.02
N ASN A 45 3.95 14.53 5.98
CA ASN A 45 2.59 13.99 5.83
C ASN A 45 2.54 12.50 5.42
N GLU A 46 3.58 11.74 5.79
CA GLU A 46 3.61 10.30 5.60
C GLU A 46 2.70 9.59 6.59
N THR A 47 1.97 8.61 6.09
CA THR A 47 1.18 7.67 6.86
C THR A 47 1.92 6.34 6.94
N VAL A 48 1.78 5.64 8.07
CA VAL A 48 2.35 4.30 8.23
C VAL A 48 1.29 3.32 8.71
N VAL A 49 1.19 2.20 8.01
CA VAL A 49 0.40 1.03 8.39
C VAL A 49 1.38 -0.08 8.73
N TRP A 50 1.05 -0.87 9.74
CA TRP A 50 1.77 -2.08 10.10
C TRP A 50 0.75 -3.18 10.30
N THR A 51 1.10 -4.43 10.01
CA THR A 51 0.17 -5.56 10.17
C THR A 51 0.58 -6.51 11.28
N GLY A 52 1.81 -6.39 11.78
CA GLY A 52 2.29 -7.22 12.88
C GLY A 52 1.82 -6.72 14.26
N LYS A 53 2.31 -7.43 15.29
CA LYS A 53 1.99 -7.16 16.69
C LYS A 53 2.62 -5.85 17.17
N CYS A 54 2.04 -5.32 18.24
CA CYS A 54 2.58 -4.19 18.98
C CYS A 54 2.73 -4.58 20.45
N VAL A 55 3.92 -4.33 21.02
CA VAL A 55 4.24 -4.61 22.42
C VAL A 55 4.88 -3.35 22.98
N ASN A 56 4.36 -2.86 24.11
CA ASN A 56 4.78 -1.61 24.77
C ASN A 56 4.78 -0.41 23.80
N GLY A 57 3.69 -0.24 23.04
CA GLY A 57 3.55 0.85 22.07
C GLY A 57 4.49 0.79 20.88
N LYS A 58 5.17 -0.35 20.63
CA LYS A 58 6.14 -0.50 19.54
C LYS A 58 5.88 -1.75 18.70
N GLY A 59 6.08 -1.65 17.39
CA GLY A 59 5.94 -2.81 16.49
C GLY A 59 6.94 -3.92 16.79
N VAL A 60 6.49 -5.18 16.82
CA VAL A 60 7.34 -6.36 17.04
C VAL A 60 6.94 -7.54 16.16
N GLY A 61 7.91 -8.40 15.86
CA GLY A 61 7.71 -9.63 15.10
C GLY A 61 7.66 -9.40 13.59
N LYS A 62 7.24 -10.44 12.86
CA LYS A 62 7.06 -10.39 11.40
C LYS A 62 5.76 -9.67 11.03
N GLY A 63 5.77 -8.95 9.92
CA GLY A 63 4.59 -8.28 9.38
C GLY A 63 4.90 -7.45 8.14
N ILE A 64 3.89 -6.75 7.65
CA ILE A 64 3.97 -5.85 6.51
C ILE A 64 3.90 -4.42 7.03
N ILE A 65 4.83 -3.58 6.56
CA ILE A 65 4.78 -2.13 6.75
C ILE A 65 4.45 -1.47 5.42
N ALA A 66 3.51 -0.54 5.43
CA ALA A 66 3.20 0.30 4.28
C ALA A 66 3.36 1.77 4.67
N TYR A 67 4.21 2.47 3.93
CA TYR A 67 4.35 3.91 4.02
C TYR A 67 3.62 4.55 2.85
N GLY A 68 2.67 5.44 3.14
CA GLY A 68 1.92 6.21 2.14
C GLY A 68 2.25 7.69 2.27
N ASN A 69 2.39 8.40 1.15
CA ASN A 69 2.53 9.85 1.16
C ASN A 69 2.07 10.46 -0.17
N VAL A 70 1.83 11.77 -0.22
CA VAL A 70 1.52 12.46 -1.49
C VAL A 70 2.79 13.11 -2.03
N ARG A 71 3.11 12.87 -3.32
CA ARG A 71 4.19 13.55 -4.06
C ARG A 71 3.62 14.11 -5.34
N ASN A 72 3.76 15.43 -5.56
CA ASN A 72 3.29 16.10 -6.77
C ASN A 72 1.80 15.81 -7.07
N GLY A 73 0.95 15.86 -6.03
CA GLY A 73 -0.48 15.57 -6.15
C GLY A 73 -0.84 14.10 -6.37
N LYS A 74 0.13 13.18 -6.39
CA LYS A 74 -0.08 11.74 -6.57
C LYS A 74 0.21 10.97 -5.28
N ALA A 75 -0.67 10.05 -4.91
CA ALA A 75 -0.41 9.11 -3.82
C ALA A 75 0.73 8.16 -4.22
N VAL A 76 1.72 8.02 -3.34
CA VAL A 76 2.86 7.11 -3.48
C VAL A 76 2.85 6.19 -2.28
N ILE A 77 2.98 4.89 -2.55
CA ILE A 77 2.98 3.86 -1.52
C ILE A 77 4.23 3.02 -1.68
N SER A 78 4.86 2.71 -0.56
CA SER A 78 5.87 1.67 -0.50
C SER A 78 5.47 0.63 0.52
N VAL A 79 5.64 -0.63 0.16
CA VAL A 79 5.27 -1.77 1.00
C VAL A 79 6.55 -2.55 1.31
N SER A 80 6.67 -3.09 2.51
CA SER A 80 7.78 -3.97 2.85
C SER A 80 7.37 -5.07 3.81
N GLU A 81 7.83 -6.28 3.55
CA GLU A 81 7.80 -7.37 4.51
C GLU A 81 9.03 -7.25 5.42
N VAL A 82 8.81 -7.13 6.73
CA VAL A 82 9.88 -6.83 7.69
C VAL A 82 9.68 -7.57 9.00
N THR A 83 10.79 -7.78 9.72
CA THR A 83 10.76 -8.15 11.14
C THR A 83 11.09 -6.92 11.98
N LEU A 84 10.25 -6.59 12.95
CA LEU A 84 10.48 -5.49 13.88
C LEU A 84 10.88 -5.99 15.27
N LYS A 85 11.77 -5.24 15.94
CA LYS A 85 12.10 -5.37 17.36
C LYS A 85 12.12 -3.98 17.97
N GLY A 86 11.26 -3.72 18.96
CA GLY A 86 11.12 -2.39 19.58
C GLY A 86 10.75 -1.29 18.57
N GLY A 87 9.95 -1.64 17.56
CA GLY A 87 9.54 -0.75 16.48
C GLY A 87 10.62 -0.52 15.42
N LYS A 88 11.82 -1.10 15.56
CA LYS A 88 12.92 -0.93 14.60
C LYS A 88 13.05 -2.16 13.70
N HIS A 89 13.37 -1.91 12.44
CA HIS A 89 13.64 -2.95 11.45
C HIS A 89 14.84 -3.80 11.87
N GLN A 90 14.71 -5.12 11.74
CA GLN A 90 15.75 -6.10 12.01
C GLN A 90 15.83 -7.13 10.88
N GLY A 91 17.04 -7.66 10.68
CA GLY A 91 17.27 -8.77 9.78
C GLY A 91 17.06 -8.36 8.33
N HIS A 92 16.19 -9.08 7.63
CA HIS A 92 16.03 -8.98 6.20
C HIS A 92 14.58 -8.62 5.84
N GLY A 93 14.41 -7.98 4.69
CA GLY A 93 13.09 -7.64 4.18
C GLY A 93 13.12 -7.27 2.70
N GLN A 94 11.98 -7.42 2.05
CA GLN A 94 11.78 -6.97 0.68
C GLN A 94 11.02 -5.66 0.69
N TYR A 95 11.52 -4.69 -0.07
CA TYR A 95 10.88 -3.39 -0.28
C TYR A 95 10.33 -3.32 -1.69
N TYR A 96 9.09 -2.88 -1.82
CA TYR A 96 8.41 -2.67 -3.09
C TYR A 96 8.12 -1.19 -3.25
N SER A 97 8.61 -0.59 -4.34
CA SER A 97 8.25 0.77 -4.71
C SER A 97 6.87 0.81 -5.35
N SER A 98 6.29 2.01 -5.41
CA SER A 98 5.08 2.27 -6.20
C SER A 98 5.24 2.00 -7.70
N SER A 99 6.48 1.87 -8.19
CA SER A 99 6.79 1.50 -9.58
C SER A 99 6.94 -0.01 -9.78
N GLY A 100 6.63 -0.84 -8.78
CA GLY A 100 6.74 -2.30 -8.86
C GLY A 100 8.17 -2.84 -8.72
N GLN A 101 9.18 -1.97 -8.56
CA GLN A 101 10.56 -2.41 -8.34
C GLN A 101 10.70 -2.99 -6.93
N SER A 102 11.26 -4.19 -6.85
CA SER A 102 11.60 -4.83 -5.57
C SER A 102 13.07 -4.65 -5.25
N THR A 103 13.37 -4.45 -3.98
CA THR A 103 14.74 -4.32 -3.46
C THR A 103 14.85 -5.14 -2.20
N TYR A 104 15.84 -6.03 -2.14
CA TYR A 104 16.19 -6.71 -0.92
C TYR A 104 16.97 -5.76 -0.02
N ARG A 105 16.60 -5.72 1.26
CA ARG A 105 17.24 -4.86 2.25
C ARG A 105 17.59 -5.65 3.50
N LYS A 106 18.78 -5.39 4.03
CA LYS A 106 19.19 -5.85 5.36
C LYS A 106 19.17 -4.67 6.32
N TYR A 107 18.62 -4.89 7.50
CA TYR A 107 18.51 -3.92 8.57
C TYR A 107 19.16 -4.43 9.86
N SER A 108 19.75 -3.51 10.60
CA SER A 108 20.20 -3.72 11.97
C SER A 108 19.84 -2.48 12.78
N ASP A 109 19.07 -2.67 13.84
CA ASP A 109 18.60 -1.58 14.71
C ASP A 109 17.97 -0.40 13.95
N GLY A 110 17.11 -0.69 12.96
CA GLY A 110 16.42 0.32 12.18
C GLY A 110 17.29 1.05 11.15
N LYS A 111 18.59 0.77 11.10
CA LYS A 111 19.50 1.26 10.06
C LYS A 111 19.60 0.24 8.93
N ARG A 112 19.53 0.73 7.69
CA ARG A 112 19.74 -0.10 6.50
C ARG A 112 21.23 -0.39 6.34
N VAL A 113 21.61 -1.65 6.43
CA VAL A 113 22.99 -2.15 6.32
C VAL A 113 23.30 -2.63 4.90
N LEU A 114 22.31 -3.15 4.18
CA LEU A 114 22.44 -3.58 2.79
C LEU A 114 21.20 -3.18 2.00
N SER A 115 21.39 -2.85 0.72
CA SER A 115 20.30 -2.63 -0.23
C SER A 115 20.74 -3.13 -1.58
N THR A 116 20.14 -4.22 -2.06
CA THR A 116 20.47 -4.82 -3.35
C THR A 116 19.20 -4.82 -4.20
N PRO A 117 19.19 -4.14 -5.36
CA PRO A 117 18.08 -4.25 -6.30
C PRO A 117 17.83 -5.72 -6.64
N LEU A 118 16.58 -6.18 -6.54
CA LEU A 118 16.22 -7.48 -7.07
C LEU A 118 15.88 -7.26 -8.54
N TYR A 119 16.90 -7.35 -9.39
CA TYR A 119 16.70 -7.31 -10.84
C TYR A 119 15.92 -8.56 -11.26
N HIS A 120 14.80 -8.34 -11.96
CA HIS A 120 14.03 -9.38 -12.62
C HIS A 120 14.96 -10.32 -13.40
N GLY A 121 14.98 -11.61 -13.04
CA GLY A 121 15.71 -12.66 -13.75
C GLY A 121 17.17 -12.93 -13.32
N SER A 122 17.73 -12.18 -12.37
CA SER A 122 19.12 -12.41 -11.92
C SER A 122 19.19 -13.45 -10.80
N GLN A 123 19.46 -14.71 -11.15
CA GLN A 123 19.82 -15.77 -10.18
C GLN A 123 21.03 -15.38 -9.30
N VAL A 124 21.86 -14.44 -9.77
CA VAL A 124 23.05 -13.94 -9.07
C VAL A 124 22.69 -13.12 -7.82
N ALA A 125 21.58 -12.38 -7.84
CA ALA A 125 21.11 -11.65 -6.66
C ALA A 125 20.50 -12.59 -5.61
N GLN A 126 19.82 -13.65 -6.05
CA GLN A 126 19.23 -14.68 -5.18
C GLN A 126 20.32 -15.48 -4.45
N LYS A 127 21.40 -15.85 -5.15
CA LYS A 127 22.54 -16.60 -4.59
C LYS A 127 23.34 -15.81 -3.54
N LYS A 128 23.37 -14.46 -3.63
CA LYS A 128 24.02 -13.59 -2.63
C LYS A 128 23.17 -13.29 -1.40
N ALA A 129 21.84 -13.45 -1.47
CA ALA A 129 20.93 -13.15 -0.36
C ALA A 129 20.82 -14.28 0.68
N GLY A 130 21.47 -15.43 0.45
CA GLY A 130 21.30 -16.63 1.25
C GLY A 130 20.04 -17.39 0.86
N GLU A 131 20.18 -18.67 0.58
CA GLU A 131 19.17 -19.55 -0.02
C GLU A 131 17.94 -19.82 0.89
N ALA A 132 17.99 -19.41 2.16
CA ALA A 132 17.01 -19.78 3.18
C ALA A 132 15.86 -18.78 3.42
N ASP A 133 15.89 -17.57 2.83
CA ASP A 133 14.96 -16.47 3.20
C ASP A 133 14.19 -15.84 2.02
N LEU A 134 14.26 -16.42 0.82
CA LEU A 134 13.61 -15.89 -0.37
C LEU A 134 12.26 -16.57 -0.62
N VAL A 135 11.20 -16.08 0.03
CA VAL A 135 9.80 -16.32 -0.35
C VAL A 135 9.54 -15.93 -1.83
N SER A 136 10.45 -15.16 -2.45
CA SER A 136 10.38 -14.82 -3.88
C SER A 136 10.65 -16.00 -4.84
N ALA A 137 11.04 -17.18 -4.35
CA ALA A 137 11.32 -18.34 -5.23
C ALA A 137 10.05 -18.93 -5.87
N GLN A 138 8.88 -18.72 -5.25
CA GLN A 138 7.62 -19.31 -5.70
C GLN A 138 7.01 -18.61 -6.94
N TYR A 139 7.39 -17.36 -7.23
CA TYR A 139 6.93 -16.62 -8.40
C TYR A 139 8.12 -16.18 -9.24
N PRO A 140 8.64 -17.03 -10.13
CA PRO A 140 9.78 -16.68 -10.96
C PRO A 140 9.40 -15.60 -11.97
N GLY A 141 9.57 -14.31 -11.61
CA GLY A 141 9.64 -13.15 -12.51
C GLY A 141 8.50 -12.97 -13.55
N HIS A 142 7.40 -13.70 -13.44
CA HIS A 142 6.31 -13.65 -14.40
C HIS A 142 5.48 -12.39 -14.12
N LEU A 143 5.65 -11.42 -15.02
CA LEU A 143 4.79 -10.26 -15.07
C LEU A 143 3.37 -10.69 -15.46
N ILE A 144 2.39 -10.14 -14.77
CA ILE A 144 0.98 -10.36 -15.06
C ILE A 144 0.63 -9.57 -16.32
N LYS A 145 0.31 -10.28 -17.40
CA LYS A 145 -0.08 -9.69 -18.70
C LYS A 145 -1.59 -9.54 -18.87
N GLY A 146 -2.37 -10.01 -17.91
CA GLY A 146 -3.82 -9.96 -17.92
C GLY A 146 -4.39 -10.66 -16.71
N ILE A 147 -5.64 -10.32 -16.40
CA ILE A 147 -6.37 -10.91 -15.27
C ILE A 147 -7.38 -11.91 -15.82
N ASP A 148 -7.25 -13.15 -15.39
CA ASP A 148 -8.25 -14.19 -15.56
C ASP A 148 -8.75 -14.70 -14.20
N LEU A 149 -9.81 -15.50 -14.24
CA LEU A 149 -10.41 -16.03 -13.01
C LEU A 149 -9.45 -16.95 -12.23
N LYS A 150 -8.58 -17.68 -12.93
CA LYS A 150 -7.64 -18.62 -12.31
C LYS A 150 -6.61 -17.86 -11.48
N LEU A 151 -6.03 -16.80 -12.04
CA LEU A 151 -5.09 -15.92 -11.36
C LEU A 151 -5.76 -15.25 -10.15
N LEU A 152 -6.97 -14.71 -10.29
CA LEU A 152 -7.66 -14.08 -9.17
C LEU A 152 -7.87 -15.05 -8.01
N LYS A 153 -8.30 -16.29 -8.27
CA LYS A 153 -8.45 -17.32 -7.23
C LYS A 153 -7.11 -17.63 -6.54
N GLN A 154 -6.06 -17.82 -7.33
CA GLN A 154 -4.71 -18.11 -6.81
C GLN A 154 -4.20 -16.99 -5.90
N LEU A 155 -4.35 -15.73 -6.33
CA LEU A 155 -3.93 -14.57 -5.52
C LEU A 155 -4.63 -14.54 -4.16
N LEU A 156 -5.92 -14.93 -4.12
CA LEU A 156 -6.71 -14.93 -2.89
C LEU A 156 -6.30 -16.05 -1.94
N GLU A 157 -6.12 -17.26 -2.45
CA GLU A 157 -5.62 -18.40 -1.68
C GLU A 157 -4.24 -18.10 -1.08
N ASP A 158 -3.33 -17.56 -1.88
CA ASP A 158 -1.98 -17.17 -1.44
C ASP A 158 -1.99 -15.97 -0.46
N SER A 159 -3.06 -15.18 -0.48
CA SER A 159 -3.29 -14.10 0.48
C SER A 159 -3.86 -14.60 1.81
N GLY A 160 -4.23 -15.88 1.91
CA GLY A 160 -4.91 -16.46 3.08
C GLY A 160 -6.39 -16.15 3.16
N MET A 161 -7.00 -15.75 2.03
CA MET A 161 -8.42 -15.41 1.94
C MET A 161 -9.22 -16.63 1.48
N LYS A 162 -10.47 -16.72 1.93
CA LYS A 162 -11.40 -17.80 1.54
C LYS A 162 -12.20 -17.37 0.32
N PHE A 163 -12.13 -18.15 -0.76
CA PHE A 163 -12.97 -17.96 -1.94
C PHE A 163 -14.45 -18.18 -1.58
N GLN A 164 -15.33 -17.28 -2.04
CA GLN A 164 -16.78 -17.41 -1.87
C GLN A 164 -17.47 -17.76 -3.19
N LYS A 165 -17.35 -16.88 -4.19
CA LYS A 165 -17.94 -17.09 -5.51
C LYS A 165 -17.20 -16.32 -6.59
N ALA A 166 -17.40 -16.71 -7.83
CA ALA A 166 -16.92 -16.01 -9.01
C ALA A 166 -18.10 -15.49 -9.85
N SER A 167 -17.89 -14.39 -10.57
CA SER A 167 -18.83 -13.80 -11.51
C SER A 167 -18.06 -13.07 -12.60
N THR A 168 -18.77 -12.37 -13.48
CA THR A 168 -18.21 -11.36 -14.36
C THR A 168 -18.95 -10.04 -14.17
N TYR A 169 -18.26 -8.93 -14.43
CA TYR A 169 -18.94 -7.64 -14.65
C TYR A 169 -19.76 -7.69 -15.94
N SER A 170 -20.64 -6.71 -16.15
CA SER A 170 -21.39 -6.55 -17.40
C SER A 170 -20.49 -6.39 -18.63
N SER A 171 -19.27 -5.86 -18.41
CA SER A 171 -18.19 -5.79 -19.40
C SER A 171 -17.53 -7.13 -19.74
N GLY A 172 -17.90 -8.22 -19.06
CA GLY A 172 -17.27 -9.55 -19.19
C GLY A 172 -16.00 -9.74 -18.35
N SER A 173 -15.53 -8.71 -17.64
CA SER A 173 -14.33 -8.78 -16.82
C SER A 173 -14.51 -9.74 -15.64
N PRO A 174 -13.51 -10.56 -15.26
CA PRO A 174 -13.65 -11.52 -14.18
C PRO A 174 -13.79 -10.83 -12.82
N LEU A 175 -14.60 -11.41 -11.96
CA LEU A 175 -14.91 -10.93 -10.61
C LEU A 175 -14.87 -12.09 -9.62
N VAL A 176 -14.26 -11.89 -8.46
CA VAL A 176 -14.22 -12.87 -7.37
C VAL A 176 -14.60 -12.21 -6.06
N TYR A 177 -15.43 -12.91 -5.31
CA TYR A 177 -15.80 -12.57 -3.95
C TYR A 177 -15.05 -13.48 -2.98
N PHE A 178 -14.57 -12.90 -1.90
CA PHE A 178 -13.76 -13.60 -0.91
C PHE A 178 -14.00 -13.06 0.49
N THR A 179 -13.64 -13.86 1.49
CA THR A 179 -13.65 -13.43 2.90
C THR A 179 -12.29 -13.56 3.56
N ASP A 180 -12.06 -12.74 4.58
CA ASP A 180 -10.94 -12.92 5.50
C ASP A 180 -11.26 -13.93 6.61
N ALA A 181 -10.39 -13.99 7.63
CA ALA A 181 -10.56 -14.87 8.78
C ALA A 181 -11.78 -14.53 9.65
N ASP A 182 -12.28 -13.28 9.59
CA ASP A 182 -13.42 -12.78 10.35
C ASP A 182 -14.71 -12.75 9.49
N ASP A 183 -14.71 -13.47 8.36
CA ASP A 183 -15.81 -13.56 7.40
C ASP A 183 -16.24 -12.22 6.77
N ASN A 184 -15.34 -11.23 6.77
CA ASN A 184 -15.57 -9.95 6.11
C ASN A 184 -15.51 -10.13 4.60
N THR A 185 -16.54 -9.67 3.87
CA THR A 185 -16.60 -9.88 2.42
C THR A 185 -15.92 -8.77 1.62
N TYR A 186 -15.14 -9.19 0.65
CA TYR A 186 -14.40 -8.36 -0.29
C TYR A 186 -14.64 -8.83 -1.73
N VAL A 187 -14.30 -7.96 -2.66
CA VAL A 187 -14.43 -8.18 -4.10
C VAL A 187 -13.13 -7.81 -4.80
N ILE A 188 -12.65 -8.68 -5.68
CA ILE A 188 -11.52 -8.41 -6.58
C ILE A 188 -11.97 -8.67 -8.00
N GLY A 189 -11.81 -7.68 -8.88
CA GLY A 189 -12.19 -7.80 -10.27
C GLY A 189 -11.15 -7.23 -11.21
N GLY A 190 -11.16 -7.70 -12.45
CA GLY A 190 -10.44 -7.05 -13.53
C GLY A 190 -11.03 -5.67 -13.81
N ALA A 191 -10.18 -4.66 -13.93
CA ALA A 191 -10.53 -3.29 -14.28
C ALA A 191 -9.77 -2.85 -15.54
N ILE A 192 -10.30 -1.82 -16.22
CA ILE A 192 -9.72 -1.27 -17.47
C ILE A 192 -9.52 -2.38 -18.50
N CYS A 193 -10.64 -2.98 -18.94
CA CYS A 193 -10.61 -4.17 -19.77
C CYS A 193 -10.92 -3.84 -21.24
N ASN A 194 -9.89 -3.92 -22.08
CA ASN A 194 -10.01 -3.86 -23.54
C ASN A 194 -9.45 -5.19 -24.11
N GLN A 195 -10.28 -6.24 -24.13
CA GLN A 195 -9.92 -7.65 -24.37
C GLN A 195 -9.03 -8.28 -23.28
N THR A 196 -8.13 -7.51 -22.68
CA THR A 196 -7.35 -7.89 -21.50
C THR A 196 -7.57 -6.83 -20.41
N CYS A 197 -7.65 -7.26 -19.15
CA CYS A 197 -7.77 -6.35 -18.02
C CYS A 197 -6.37 -5.94 -17.55
N ASN A 198 -6.05 -4.65 -17.65
CA ASN A 198 -4.74 -4.08 -17.31
C ASN A 198 -4.69 -3.52 -15.88
N ALA A 199 -5.76 -3.67 -15.11
CA ALA A 199 -5.82 -3.33 -13.70
C ALA A 199 -6.61 -4.37 -12.91
N ILE A 200 -6.41 -4.40 -11.60
CA ILE A 200 -7.36 -4.98 -10.65
C ILE A 200 -8.02 -3.88 -9.84
N GLN A 201 -9.29 -4.10 -9.50
CA GLN A 201 -10.02 -3.31 -8.52
C GLN A 201 -10.31 -4.19 -7.30
N LEU A 202 -9.88 -3.74 -6.14
CA LEU A 202 -10.23 -4.28 -4.84
C LEU A 202 -11.35 -3.43 -4.25
N THR A 203 -12.43 -4.06 -3.81
CA THR A 203 -13.60 -3.37 -3.26
C THR A 203 -14.04 -4.03 -1.96
N ALA A 204 -14.41 -3.20 -0.98
CA ALA A 204 -15.08 -3.61 0.24
C ALA A 204 -16.28 -2.70 0.49
N VAL A 205 -17.33 -3.22 1.12
CA VAL A 205 -18.48 -2.42 1.53
C VAL A 205 -18.68 -2.53 3.03
N ILE A 206 -18.71 -1.38 3.69
CA ILE A 206 -19.00 -1.26 5.12
C ILE A 206 -20.39 -0.67 5.28
N LYS A 207 -21.17 -1.24 6.18
CA LYS A 207 -22.52 -0.79 6.55
C LYS A 207 -22.56 -0.39 8.02
N ARG A 208 -23.36 0.62 8.32
CA ARG A 208 -23.69 1.06 9.67
C ARG A 208 -25.18 0.95 9.93
N SER A 209 -25.55 0.94 11.21
CA SER A 209 -26.93 1.08 11.66
C SER A 209 -27.48 2.48 11.39
N THR A 210 -26.62 3.50 11.37
CA THR A 210 -26.98 4.89 11.11
C THR A 210 -26.41 5.40 9.78
N PRO A 211 -27.00 6.45 9.18
CA PRO A 211 -26.40 7.16 8.06
C PRO A 211 -24.97 7.65 8.38
N ILE A 212 -24.12 7.69 7.36
CA ILE A 212 -22.73 8.14 7.47
C ILE A 212 -22.63 9.56 6.90
N ASP A 213 -22.05 10.46 7.68
CA ASP A 213 -21.88 11.86 7.29
C ASP A 213 -20.83 11.99 6.17
N TYR A 214 -21.07 12.90 5.22
CA TYR A 214 -20.14 13.12 4.11
C TYR A 214 -18.77 13.65 4.59
N SER A 215 -18.75 14.48 5.64
CA SER A 215 -17.53 15.01 6.24
C SER A 215 -16.67 13.92 6.88
N GLU A 216 -17.30 12.90 7.46
CA GLU A 216 -16.63 11.72 8.01
C GLU A 216 -15.92 10.95 6.88
N ILE A 217 -16.63 10.74 5.76
CA ILE A 217 -16.07 10.07 4.57
C ILE A 217 -14.91 10.86 3.98
N ASN A 218 -15.08 12.16 3.78
CA ASN A 218 -14.02 13.02 3.24
C ASN A 218 -12.77 13.00 4.14
N THR A 219 -12.95 12.96 5.46
CA THR A 219 -11.84 12.85 6.41
C THR A 219 -11.08 11.54 6.23
N GLN A 220 -11.78 10.41 6.07
CA GLN A 220 -11.11 9.13 5.82
C GLN A 220 -10.46 9.10 4.43
N ASP A 221 -11.12 9.62 3.38
CA ASP A 221 -10.62 9.58 2.00
C ASP A 221 -9.31 10.37 1.87
N VAL A 222 -9.25 11.57 2.46
CA VAL A 222 -8.02 12.39 2.52
C VAL A 222 -6.92 11.68 3.33
N LYS A 223 -7.29 11.04 4.44
CA LYS A 223 -6.33 10.34 5.34
C LYS A 223 -5.78 9.05 4.72
N TYR A 224 -6.58 8.37 3.90
CA TYR A 224 -6.26 7.09 3.25
C TYR A 224 -6.29 7.23 1.74
N SER A 225 -5.61 8.23 1.18
CA SER A 225 -5.53 8.53 -0.27
C SER A 225 -5.07 7.37 -1.18
N VAL A 226 -4.63 6.28 -0.55
CA VAL A 226 -4.26 5.00 -1.13
C VAL A 226 -5.48 4.14 -1.53
N ALA A 227 -6.68 4.52 -1.08
CA ALA A 227 -7.96 3.95 -1.42
C ALA A 227 -8.95 5.09 -1.65
N SER A 228 -9.93 4.88 -2.52
CA SER A 228 -11.06 5.78 -2.71
C SER A 228 -12.22 5.33 -1.83
N ILE A 229 -12.74 6.23 -1.00
CA ILE A 229 -13.84 5.98 -0.09
C ILE A 229 -15.05 6.79 -0.54
N MET A 230 -16.14 6.09 -0.87
CA MET A 230 -17.33 6.70 -1.44
C MET A 230 -18.58 6.28 -0.65
N ARG A 231 -19.48 7.23 -0.41
CA ARG A 231 -20.82 6.94 0.14
C ARG A 231 -21.79 6.66 -1.00
N PHE A 232 -22.63 5.63 -0.85
CA PHE A 232 -23.72 5.41 -1.79
C PHE A 232 -24.84 6.43 -1.56
N GLN A 233 -25.23 7.18 -2.60
CA GLN A 233 -26.34 8.14 -2.49
C GLN A 233 -27.67 7.46 -2.12
N SER A 234 -27.94 6.29 -2.70
CA SER A 234 -29.15 5.49 -2.44
C SER A 234 -29.10 4.68 -1.15
N LYS A 235 -27.93 4.56 -0.51
CA LYS A 235 -27.71 3.78 0.72
C LYS A 235 -26.82 4.59 1.67
N PRO A 236 -27.36 5.61 2.33
CA PRO A 236 -26.56 6.58 3.10
C PRO A 236 -25.85 5.96 4.32
N ASN A 237 -26.24 4.76 4.73
CA ASN A 237 -25.57 3.97 5.78
C ASN A 237 -24.50 3.01 5.25
N GLN A 238 -24.14 3.08 3.97
CA GLN A 238 -23.13 2.24 3.36
C GLN A 238 -22.05 3.08 2.68
N ILE A 239 -20.81 2.60 2.77
CA ILE A 239 -19.68 3.11 2.01
C ILE A 239 -19.01 2.01 1.22
N SER A 240 -18.45 2.38 0.08
CA SER A 240 -17.55 1.57 -0.73
C SER A 240 -16.12 2.06 -0.55
N ILE A 241 -15.21 1.13 -0.29
CA ILE A 241 -13.77 1.40 -0.28
C ILE A 241 -13.20 0.68 -1.48
N ASN A 242 -12.54 1.41 -2.37
CA ASN A 242 -11.99 0.91 -3.62
C ASN A 242 -10.50 1.17 -3.69
N ARG A 243 -9.73 0.20 -4.19
CA ARG A 243 -8.32 0.37 -4.53
C ARG A 243 -8.07 -0.18 -5.92
N TYR A 244 -7.49 0.66 -6.78
CA TYR A 244 -7.08 0.26 -8.12
C TYR A 244 -5.58 -0.01 -8.13
N VAL A 245 -5.19 -1.15 -8.69
CA VAL A 245 -3.79 -1.50 -8.93
C VAL A 245 -3.62 -1.67 -10.43
N ILE A 246 -2.89 -0.75 -11.04
CA ILE A 246 -2.54 -0.80 -12.47
C ILE A 246 -1.40 -1.83 -12.62
N LEU A 247 -1.54 -2.73 -13.60
CA LEU A 247 -0.59 -3.81 -13.86
C LEU A 247 0.58 -3.36 -14.76
N ASP A 248 0.41 -2.24 -15.45
CA ASP A 248 1.44 -1.58 -16.25
C ASP A 248 2.66 -1.27 -15.38
N GLY A 249 3.83 -1.75 -15.80
CA GLY A 249 5.10 -1.50 -15.10
C GLY A 249 5.62 -2.66 -14.25
N GLY A 250 5.03 -3.85 -14.36
CA GLY A 250 5.67 -5.08 -13.90
C GLY A 250 5.16 -5.62 -12.57
N GLN A 251 3.83 -5.61 -12.38
CA GLN A 251 3.23 -6.35 -11.28
C GLN A 251 3.43 -7.85 -11.46
N ASN A 252 3.87 -8.51 -10.39
CA ASN A 252 3.92 -9.96 -10.27
C ASN A 252 2.89 -10.42 -9.22
N PRO A 253 2.57 -11.71 -9.13
CA PRO A 253 1.57 -12.20 -8.18
C PRO A 253 1.86 -11.84 -6.73
N HIS A 254 3.13 -11.88 -6.32
CA HIS A 254 3.53 -11.54 -4.96
C HIS A 254 3.25 -10.07 -4.61
N ASN A 255 3.52 -9.14 -5.54
CA ASN A 255 3.15 -7.74 -5.34
C ASN A 255 1.64 -7.59 -5.15
N LEU A 256 0.82 -8.27 -5.96
CA LEU A 256 -0.63 -8.20 -5.85
C LEU A 256 -1.15 -8.80 -4.53
N ILE A 257 -0.52 -9.86 -4.03
CA ILE A 257 -0.83 -10.43 -2.70
C ILE A 257 -0.58 -9.38 -1.61
N LEU A 258 0.54 -8.65 -1.68
CA LEU A 258 0.83 -7.57 -0.74
C LEU A 258 -0.19 -6.43 -0.85
N GLU A 259 -0.59 -6.06 -2.07
CA GLU A 259 -1.63 -5.07 -2.31
C GLU A 259 -2.98 -5.49 -1.70
N ILE A 260 -3.37 -6.76 -1.83
CA ILE A 260 -4.58 -7.33 -1.20
C ILE A 260 -4.48 -7.21 0.32
N LYS A 261 -3.36 -7.62 0.93
CA LYS A 261 -3.17 -7.56 2.40
C LYS A 261 -3.20 -6.13 2.92
N VAL A 262 -2.57 -5.19 2.21
CA VAL A 262 -2.59 -3.77 2.56
C VAL A 262 -4.02 -3.22 2.48
N PHE A 263 -4.75 -3.56 1.41
CA PHE A 263 -6.14 -3.15 1.24
C PHE A 263 -7.04 -3.65 2.37
N THR A 264 -6.97 -4.94 2.72
CA THR A 264 -7.80 -5.51 3.79
C THR A 264 -7.57 -4.82 5.13
N GLN A 265 -6.33 -4.42 5.40
CA GLN A 265 -5.94 -3.72 6.63
C GLN A 265 -6.43 -2.28 6.64
N ILE A 266 -6.39 -1.58 5.50
CA ILE A 266 -6.99 -0.24 5.35
C ILE A 266 -8.50 -0.31 5.58
N VAL A 267 -9.17 -1.32 5.03
CA VAL A 267 -10.61 -1.51 5.22
C VAL A 267 -10.94 -1.73 6.70
N GLU A 268 -10.20 -2.60 7.40
CA GLU A 268 -10.37 -2.85 8.84
C GLU A 268 -10.19 -1.56 9.67
N ILE A 269 -9.14 -0.81 9.35
CA ILE A 269 -8.86 0.49 9.95
C ILE A 269 -10.04 1.46 9.77
N ILE A 270 -10.53 1.63 8.54
CA ILE A 270 -11.61 2.57 8.24
C ILE A 270 -12.88 2.12 8.96
N ARG A 271 -13.18 0.82 8.93
CA ARG A 271 -14.31 0.21 9.63
C ARG A 271 -14.32 0.55 11.12
N ASN A 272 -13.18 0.39 11.78
CA ASN A 272 -13.04 0.71 13.20
C ASN A 272 -13.20 2.20 13.48
N ASN A 273 -12.69 3.07 12.59
CA ASN A 273 -12.82 4.52 12.74
C ASN A 273 -14.28 4.99 12.59
N ILE A 274 -15.03 4.40 11.67
CA ILE A 274 -16.41 4.80 11.40
C ILE A 274 -17.43 4.03 12.23
N GLY A 275 -17.05 2.96 12.93
CA GLY A 275 -17.96 2.13 13.73
C GLY A 275 -18.96 1.32 12.88
N GLY A 276 -18.50 0.70 11.79
CA GLY A 276 -19.33 -0.12 10.90
C GLY A 276 -19.05 -1.62 10.94
N GLU A 277 -19.94 -2.38 10.32
CA GLU A 277 -19.84 -3.83 10.10
C GLU A 277 -19.71 -4.11 8.60
N ASN A 278 -19.11 -5.24 8.21
CA ASN A 278 -19.10 -5.59 6.78
C ASN A 278 -20.45 -6.08 6.31
N VAL A 279 -20.75 -5.77 5.06
CA VAL A 279 -21.87 -6.38 4.37
C VAL A 279 -21.42 -7.75 3.87
N THR A 280 -21.88 -8.82 4.52
CA THR A 280 -21.65 -10.22 4.08
C THR A 280 -22.23 -10.51 2.69
N ASN A 281 -23.16 -9.66 2.22
CA ASN A 281 -23.75 -9.72 0.88
C ASN A 281 -23.47 -8.43 0.07
N VAL A 282 -22.19 -8.16 -0.22
CA VAL A 282 -21.81 -7.21 -1.31
C VAL A 282 -22.40 -7.65 -2.67
N LEU A 283 -22.78 -8.93 -2.74
CA LEU A 283 -23.19 -9.73 -3.89
C LEU A 283 -24.35 -9.20 -4.75
N ASN A 284 -25.19 -8.28 -4.25
CA ASN A 284 -26.42 -7.84 -4.92
C ASN A 284 -26.49 -6.32 -5.15
N GLN A 285 -25.35 -5.63 -5.09
CA GLN A 285 -25.30 -4.21 -5.41
C GLN A 285 -25.24 -4.07 -6.94
N PRO A 286 -26.23 -3.42 -7.60
CA PRO A 286 -26.03 -3.00 -8.98
C PRO A 286 -24.82 -2.05 -9.00
N GLN A 287 -23.82 -2.40 -9.80
CA GLN A 287 -22.73 -1.48 -10.15
C GLN A 287 -23.19 -0.53 -11.23
#